data_AF-A0A3B0UH47-F1
#
_entry.id   AF-A0A3B0UH47-F1
#
_cell.length_a   1.000
_cell.length_b   1.000
_cell.length_c   1.000
_cell.angle_alpha   90.00
_cell.angle_beta   90.00
_cell.angle_gamma   90.00
#
_symmetry.space_group_name_H-M   'P 1'
#
loop_
_entity.id
_entity.type
_entity.pdbx_description
1 polymer ?
#
loop_
_entity_poly.entity_id
_entity_poly.type
_entity_poly.pdbx_seq_one_letter_code
_entity_poly.pdbx_strand_id
1 'polypeptide(L)'
;MTNKIGTLAEKSLHAGIKEWYGRSGDQFEVKVDSFIIDIVRGEQLIEIQTRHFGAMKRKLSRLLVNHPVLLLHPIPQEKWIVRQTAVGKPISRRKSPKRGQLLDIFSELMRIPHLLTEPNLRIGILLTQQEEILRDDGQGSWRRK
;
A
#
# COMPACT_ATOMS: atom_id res chain seq x y z
N MET A 1 18.66 13.82 3.63
CA MET A 1 17.74 12.67 3.73
C MET A 1 16.86 12.66 2.48
N THR A 2 17.13 11.77 1.53
CA THR A 2 16.44 11.71 0.24
C THR A 2 15.12 10.94 0.37
N ASN A 3 14.04 11.65 0.68
CA ASN A 3 12.69 11.11 0.54
C ASN A 3 12.43 10.88 -0.95
N LYS A 4 12.49 9.62 -1.41
CA LYS A 4 12.06 9.26 -2.76
C LYS A 4 10.56 9.57 -2.86
N ILE A 5 10.13 10.43 -3.79
CA ILE A 5 8.72 10.83 -4.01
C ILE A 5 7.73 9.66 -3.99
N GLY A 6 8.15 8.47 -4.47
CA GLY A 6 7.33 7.25 -4.38
C GLY A 6 6.82 7.00 -2.96
N THR A 7 7.62 7.32 -1.94
CA THR A 7 7.25 7.19 -0.53
C THR A 7 6.13 8.13 -0.09
N LEU A 8 6.00 9.34 -0.64
CA LEU A 8 4.93 10.27 -0.25
C LEU A 8 3.58 9.83 -0.81
N ALA A 9 3.54 9.44 -2.09
CA ALA A 9 2.34 8.90 -2.72
C ALA A 9 1.95 7.53 -2.12
N GLU A 10 2.92 6.67 -1.82
CA GLU A 10 2.69 5.40 -1.10
C GLU A 10 2.08 5.64 0.29
N LYS A 11 2.55 6.67 1.01
CA LYS A 11 2.01 7.06 2.33
C LYS A 11 0.59 7.59 2.22
N SER A 12 0.28 8.43 1.23
CA SER A 12 -1.09 8.95 1.06
C SER A 12 -2.07 7.85 0.68
N LEU A 13 -1.69 6.94 -0.22
CA LEU A 13 -2.53 5.80 -0.59
C LEU A 13 -2.76 4.87 0.61
N HIS A 14 -1.70 4.59 1.37
CA HIS A 14 -1.78 3.77 2.59
C HIS A 14 -2.76 4.36 3.61
N ALA A 15 -2.64 5.66 3.90
CA ALA A 15 -3.53 6.36 4.82
C ALA A 15 -5.00 6.33 4.34
N GLY A 16 -5.24 6.59 3.06
CA GLY A 16 -6.60 6.56 2.49
C GLY A 16 -7.24 5.17 2.54
N ILE A 17 -6.46 4.10 2.28
CA ILE A 17 -6.94 2.72 2.43
C ILE A 17 -7.22 2.41 3.90
N LYS A 18 -6.37 2.85 4.82
CA LYS A 18 -6.54 2.64 6.26
C LYS A 18 -7.84 3.26 6.76
N GLU A 19 -8.11 4.48 6.35
CA GLU A 19 -9.35 5.19 6.65
C GLU A 19 -10.56 4.48 6.03
N TRP A 20 -10.50 4.12 4.74
CA TRP A 20 -11.62 3.49 4.04
C TRP A 20 -11.95 2.08 4.55
N TYR A 21 -10.93 1.28 4.89
CA TYR A 21 -11.11 -0.11 5.33
C TYR A 21 -11.44 -0.22 6.82
N GLY A 22 -11.10 0.81 7.60
CA GLY A 22 -11.39 0.91 9.01
C GLY A 22 -12.89 0.92 9.31
N ARG A 23 -13.27 0.42 10.47
CA ARG A 23 -14.66 0.45 10.96
C ARG A 23 -14.71 0.72 12.45
N SER A 24 -15.91 1.04 12.95
CA SER A 24 -16.13 1.25 14.39
C SER A 24 -15.65 0.03 15.20
N GLY A 25 -14.89 0.30 16.26
CA GLY A 25 -14.29 -0.73 17.13
C GLY A 25 -12.90 -1.22 16.69
N ASP A 26 -12.43 -0.85 15.50
CA ASP A 26 -11.04 -1.09 15.11
C ASP A 26 -10.10 -0.15 15.90
N GLN A 27 -8.91 -0.66 16.22
CA GLN A 27 -7.81 0.15 16.77
C GLN A 27 -6.76 0.37 15.68
N PHE A 28 -6.20 1.58 15.60
CA PHE A 28 -5.27 1.97 14.55
C PHE A 28 -3.86 2.18 15.11
N GLU A 29 -2.85 1.76 14.35
CA GLU A 29 -1.43 2.00 14.67
C GLU A 29 -0.99 1.46 16.03
N VAL A 30 -1.48 0.27 16.39
CA VAL A 30 -1.23 -0.38 17.68
C VAL A 30 0.08 -1.16 17.66
N LYS A 31 0.86 -1.11 18.74
CA LYS A 31 2.08 -1.91 18.89
C LYS A 31 1.74 -3.35 19.32
N VAL A 32 2.08 -4.33 18.48
CA VAL A 32 1.94 -5.78 18.72
C VAL A 32 3.27 -6.48 18.38
N ASP A 33 3.80 -7.30 19.29
CA ASP A 33 5.03 -8.08 19.09
C ASP A 33 6.21 -7.30 18.50
N SER A 34 6.39 -6.06 18.96
CA SER A 34 7.41 -5.09 18.52
C SER A 34 7.18 -4.45 17.14
N PHE A 35 6.03 -4.68 16.51
CA PHE A 35 5.63 -4.01 15.27
C PHE A 35 4.46 -3.07 15.50
N ILE A 36 4.39 -1.98 14.72
CA ILE A 36 3.19 -1.14 14.66
C ILE A 36 2.27 -1.75 13.59
N ILE A 37 1.05 -2.11 13.99
CA ILE A 37 0.03 -2.72 13.13
C ILE A 37 -0.92 -1.65 12.63
N ASP A 38 -1.25 -1.67 11.34
CA ASP A 38 -2.10 -0.63 10.76
C ASP A 38 -3.50 -0.60 11.36
N ILE A 39 -4.14 -1.77 11.44
CA ILE A 39 -5.47 -1.94 12.04
C ILE A 39 -5.51 -3.24 12.85
N VAL A 40 -5.97 -3.17 14.09
CA VAL A 40 -6.28 -4.32 14.95
C VAL A 40 -7.80 -4.44 15.08
N ARG A 41 -8.34 -5.60 14.68
CA ARG A 41 -9.77 -5.88 14.61
C ARG A 41 -10.06 -7.16 15.37
N GLY A 42 -10.38 -7.02 16.66
CA GLY A 42 -10.40 -8.17 17.57
C GLY A 42 -9.03 -8.84 17.61
N GLU A 43 -8.98 -10.14 17.30
CA GLU A 43 -7.72 -10.91 17.21
C GLU A 43 -7.00 -10.77 15.86
N GLN A 44 -7.66 -10.21 14.84
CA GLN A 44 -7.07 -10.08 13.50
C GLN A 44 -6.19 -8.83 13.39
N LEU A 45 -4.97 -9.03 12.90
CA LEU A 45 -4.06 -7.96 12.50
C LEU A 45 -4.23 -7.68 11.02
N ILE A 46 -4.37 -6.41 10.62
CA ILE A 46 -4.51 -6.02 9.22
C ILE A 46 -3.38 -5.07 8.87
N GLU A 47 -2.68 -5.40 7.78
CA GLU A 47 -1.54 -4.67 7.27
C GLU A 47 -1.83 -4.19 5.86
N ILE A 48 -1.64 -2.91 5.61
CA ILE A 48 -1.80 -2.34 4.27
C ILE A 48 -0.42 -2.22 3.66
N GLN A 49 -0.18 -2.97 2.59
CA GLN A 49 1.11 -3.01 1.94
C GLN A 49 1.01 -2.40 0.55
N THR A 50 1.46 -1.16 0.40
CA THR A 50 1.48 -0.43 -0.89
C THR A 50 2.78 -0.67 -1.68
N ARG A 51 3.77 -1.34 -1.06
CA ARG A 51 5.05 -1.75 -1.68
C ARG A 51 5.07 -3.24 -1.98
N HIS A 52 6.19 -3.73 -2.50
CA HIS A 52 6.38 -5.15 -2.75
C HIS A 52 6.31 -6.00 -1.46
N PHE A 53 5.81 -7.23 -1.54
CA PHE A 53 5.63 -8.13 -0.38
C PHE A 53 6.94 -8.54 0.29
N GLY A 54 8.06 -8.52 -0.44
CA GLY A 54 9.38 -8.79 0.15
C GLY A 54 9.72 -7.89 1.35
N ALA A 55 9.17 -6.67 1.42
CA ALA A 55 9.38 -5.76 2.54
C ALA A 55 8.66 -6.22 3.82
N MET A 56 7.63 -7.06 3.69
CA MET A 56 6.82 -7.57 4.80
C MET A 56 7.31 -8.90 5.35
N LYS A 57 8.24 -9.59 4.65
CA LYS A 57 8.74 -10.92 5.02
C LYS A 57 9.07 -11.04 6.51
N ARG A 58 9.97 -10.18 7.03
CA ARG A 58 10.40 -10.22 8.44
C ARG A 58 9.24 -10.03 9.42
N LYS A 59 8.31 -9.12 9.11
CA LYS A 59 7.18 -8.79 9.99
C LYS A 59 6.17 -9.93 10.01
N LEU A 60 5.77 -10.41 8.82
CA LEU A 60 4.83 -11.51 8.67
C LEU A 60 5.37 -12.81 9.29
N SER A 61 6.64 -13.16 9.07
CA SER A 61 7.25 -14.36 9.69
C SER A 61 7.16 -14.38 11.22
N ARG A 62 7.04 -13.23 11.88
CA ARG A 62 6.88 -13.17 13.35
C ARG A 62 5.43 -13.12 13.77
N LEU A 63 4.61 -12.31 13.10
CA LEU A 63 3.20 -12.14 13.48
C LEU A 63 2.38 -13.40 13.21
N LEU A 64 2.63 -14.09 12.10
CA LEU A 64 1.85 -15.26 11.68
C LEU A 64 1.97 -16.45 12.63
N VAL A 65 2.98 -16.47 13.50
CA VAL A 65 3.15 -17.51 14.54
C VAL A 65 1.98 -17.50 15.52
N ASN A 66 1.49 -16.33 15.91
CA ASN A 66 0.51 -16.19 16.99
C ASN A 66 -0.78 -15.47 16.58
N HIS A 67 -0.81 -14.82 15.42
CA HIS A 67 -1.92 -13.94 15.04
C HIS A 67 -2.42 -14.22 13.63
N PRO A 68 -3.75 -14.22 13.40
CA PRO A 68 -4.29 -14.15 12.06
C PRO A 68 -3.99 -12.78 11.45
N VAL A 69 -3.34 -12.76 10.29
CA VAL A 69 -2.94 -11.55 9.59
C VAL A 69 -3.65 -11.46 8.23
N LEU A 70 -4.30 -10.33 7.97
CA LEU A 70 -4.77 -9.94 6.64
C LEU A 70 -3.80 -8.92 6.04
N LEU A 71 -3.10 -9.31 4.97
CA LEU A 71 -2.29 -8.40 4.17
C LEU A 71 -3.14 -7.83 3.03
N LEU A 72 -3.51 -6.56 3.13
CA LEU A 72 -4.22 -5.83 2.07
C LEU A 72 -3.21 -5.22 1.09
N HIS A 73 -3.41 -5.50 -0.19
CA HIS A 73 -2.57 -4.98 -1.26
C HIS A 73 -3.41 -4.28 -2.34
N PRO A 74 -3.21 -2.98 -2.57
CA PRO A 74 -3.88 -2.29 -3.66
C PRO A 74 -3.20 -2.56 -5.01
N ILE A 75 -4.01 -2.91 -6.00
CA ILE A 75 -3.61 -2.99 -7.41
C ILE A 75 -4.29 -1.83 -8.16
N PRO A 76 -3.54 -0.94 -8.81
CA PRO A 76 -4.10 0.19 -9.55
C PRO A 76 -4.73 -0.30 -10.86
N GLN A 77 -6.01 -0.68 -10.81
CA GLN A 77 -6.80 -1.02 -12.00
C GLN A 77 -6.89 0.19 -12.93
N GLU A 78 -7.11 1.37 -12.35
CA GLU A 78 -7.02 2.63 -13.06
C GLU A 78 -6.07 3.58 -12.34
N LYS A 79 -5.28 4.31 -13.11
CA LYS A 79 -4.39 5.32 -12.58
C LYS A 79 -4.44 6.56 -13.44
N TRP A 80 -4.70 7.71 -12.84
CA TRP A 80 -4.60 9.01 -13.48
C TRP A 80 -3.30 9.67 -13.07
N ILE A 81 -2.64 10.34 -14.02
CA ILE A 81 -1.45 11.15 -13.77
C ILE A 81 -1.91 12.60 -13.88
N VAL A 82 -1.85 13.30 -12.75
CA VAL A 82 -2.24 14.71 -12.63
C VAL A 82 -0.98 15.53 -12.46
N ARG A 83 -0.66 16.36 -13.46
CA ARG A 83 0.45 17.30 -13.38
C ARG A 83 -0.03 18.61 -12.76
N GLN A 84 0.71 19.10 -11.78
CA GLN A 84 0.44 20.37 -11.10
C GLN A 84 1.67 21.28 -11.13
N THR A 85 1.44 22.59 -11.19
CA THR A 85 2.46 23.63 -10.93
C THR A 85 3.00 23.51 -9.51
N ALA A 86 4.12 24.19 -9.21
CA ALA A 86 4.68 24.30 -7.86
C ALA A 86 3.62 24.69 -6.79
N VAL A 87 2.68 25.56 -7.16
CA VAL A 87 1.60 26.07 -6.29
C VAL A 87 0.32 25.23 -6.33
N GLY A 88 0.37 24.03 -6.91
CA GLY A 88 -0.75 23.08 -6.91
C GLY A 88 -1.82 23.28 -8.00
N LYS A 89 -1.69 24.30 -8.87
CA LYS A 89 -2.61 24.49 -10.00
C LYS A 89 -2.49 23.36 -11.04
N PRO A 90 -3.58 22.79 -11.56
CA PRO A 90 -3.54 21.72 -12.54
C PRO A 90 -2.94 22.20 -13.87
N ILE A 91 -2.05 21.39 -14.45
CA ILE A 91 -1.43 21.60 -15.78
C ILE A 91 -2.05 20.62 -16.78
N SER A 92 -2.13 19.34 -16.42
CA SER A 92 -2.77 18.32 -17.25
C SER A 92 -3.21 17.12 -16.43
N ARG A 93 -4.17 16.37 -16.97
CA ARG A 93 -4.66 15.12 -16.39
C ARG A 93 -4.82 14.10 -17.50
N ARG A 94 -4.18 12.95 -17.38
CA ARG A 94 -4.31 11.84 -18.34
C ARG A 94 -4.41 10.51 -17.64
N LYS A 95 -5.10 9.57 -18.25
CA LYS A 95 -5.13 8.17 -17.79
C LYS A 95 -3.79 7.51 -18.13
N SER A 96 -3.26 6.72 -17.21
CA SER A 96 -2.14 5.82 -17.46
C SER A 96 -2.61 4.71 -18.41
N PRO A 97 -1.78 4.28 -19.39
CA PRO A 97 -2.10 3.12 -20.21
C PRO A 97 -2.04 1.82 -19.41
N LYS A 98 -1.29 1.78 -18.29
CA LYS A 98 -1.22 0.61 -17.41
C LYS A 98 -2.60 0.34 -16.78
N ARG A 99 -3.00 -0.92 -16.79
CA ARG A 99 -4.21 -1.45 -16.18
C ARG A 99 -3.79 -2.59 -15.26
N GLY A 100 -3.87 -2.35 -13.96
CA GLY A 100 -3.65 -3.41 -12.99
C GLY A 100 -4.73 -4.48 -13.08
N GLN A 101 -4.34 -5.73 -12.98
CA GLN A 101 -5.21 -6.88 -13.00
C GLN A 101 -5.04 -7.68 -11.72
N LEU A 102 -6.06 -8.47 -11.36
CA LEU A 102 -5.99 -9.34 -10.19
C LEU A 102 -4.75 -10.24 -10.21
N LEU A 103 -4.39 -10.75 -11.39
CA LEU A 103 -3.23 -11.63 -11.60
C LEU A 103 -1.87 -10.94 -11.33
N ASP A 104 -1.80 -9.61 -11.28
CA ASP A 104 -0.54 -8.92 -10.98
C ASP A 104 -0.03 -9.26 -9.57
N ILE A 105 -0.92 -9.71 -8.67
CA ILE A 105 -0.57 -10.18 -7.33
C ILE A 105 0.45 -11.33 -7.35
N PHE A 106 0.46 -12.18 -8.38
CA PHE A 106 1.35 -13.34 -8.44
C PHE A 106 2.82 -12.92 -8.33
N SER A 107 3.20 -11.79 -8.92
CA SER A 107 4.55 -11.24 -8.81
C SER A 107 4.94 -10.93 -7.36
N GLU A 108 3.97 -10.52 -6.53
CA GLU A 108 4.17 -10.25 -5.11
C GLU A 108 4.16 -11.54 -4.28
N LEU A 109 3.26 -12.49 -4.58
CA LEU A 109 3.21 -13.80 -3.92
C LEU A 109 4.55 -14.54 -4.05
N MET A 110 5.18 -14.47 -5.22
CA MET A 110 6.50 -15.07 -5.48
C MET A 110 7.64 -14.45 -4.66
N ARG A 111 7.42 -13.32 -3.98
CA ARG A 111 8.41 -12.72 -3.05
C ARG A 111 8.32 -13.28 -1.64
N ILE A 112 7.21 -13.91 -1.28
CA ILE A 112 6.97 -14.50 0.04
C ILE A 112 6.43 -15.95 -0.03
N PRO A 113 6.95 -16.82 -0.92
CA PRO A 113 6.33 -18.12 -1.20
C PRO A 113 6.25 -19.02 0.05
N HIS A 114 7.30 -19.01 0.88
CA HIS A 114 7.37 -19.72 2.17
C HIS A 114 6.34 -19.27 3.21
N LEU A 115 5.70 -18.10 3.05
CA LEU A 115 4.64 -17.63 3.95
C LEU A 115 3.24 -18.01 3.45
N LEU A 116 3.11 -18.44 2.20
CA LEU A 116 1.80 -18.77 1.62
C LEU A 116 1.20 -20.06 2.20
N THR A 117 2.01 -20.87 2.86
CA THR A 117 1.58 -22.08 3.58
C THR A 117 1.13 -21.79 5.01
N GLU A 118 1.31 -20.56 5.51
CA GLU A 118 0.94 -20.19 6.87
C GLU A 118 -0.59 -20.10 7.00
N PRO A 119 -1.23 -20.86 7.90
CA PRO A 119 -2.69 -20.89 8.02
C PRO A 119 -3.28 -19.55 8.49
N ASN A 120 -2.46 -18.74 9.15
CA ASN A 120 -2.83 -17.44 9.66
C ASN A 120 -2.72 -16.31 8.62
N LEU A 121 -2.21 -16.59 7.42
CA LEU A 121 -2.06 -15.57 6.38
C LEU A 121 -3.30 -15.52 5.48
N ARG A 122 -3.90 -14.34 5.38
CA ARG A 122 -4.88 -14.01 4.34
C ARG A 122 -4.37 -12.84 3.52
N ILE A 123 -4.61 -12.88 2.21
CA ILE A 123 -4.22 -11.81 1.29
C ILE A 123 -5.50 -11.24 0.70
N GLY A 124 -5.72 -9.94 0.91
CA GLY A 124 -6.82 -9.21 0.31
C GLY A 124 -6.30 -8.28 -0.78
N ILE A 125 -6.98 -8.25 -1.92
CA ILE A 125 -6.59 -7.42 -3.05
C ILE A 125 -7.63 -6.33 -3.25
N LEU A 126 -7.17 -5.08 -3.31
CA LEU A 126 -8.02 -3.92 -3.57
C LEU A 126 -7.75 -3.42 -4.99
N LEU A 127 -8.69 -3.66 -5.90
CA LEU A 127 -8.65 -2.98 -7.21
C LEU A 127 -9.01 -1.52 -6.99
N THR A 128 -8.08 -0.63 -7.33
CA THR A 128 -8.17 0.79 -7.01
C THR A 128 -8.17 1.66 -8.25
N GLN A 129 -8.89 2.78 -8.16
CA GLN A 129 -8.71 3.92 -9.03
C GLN A 129 -7.88 4.94 -8.28
N GLN A 130 -6.69 5.25 -8.80
CA GLN A 130 -5.70 6.09 -8.11
C GLN A 130 -5.39 7.35 -8.91
N GLU A 131 -5.13 8.46 -8.22
CA GLU A 131 -4.50 9.64 -8.83
C GLU A 131 -3.06 9.77 -8.33
N GLU A 132 -2.12 9.87 -9.26
CA GLU A 132 -0.73 10.20 -8.97
C GLU A 132 -0.50 11.67 -9.34
N ILE A 133 -0.25 12.47 -8.31
CA ILE A 133 0.04 13.90 -8.45
C ILE A 133 1.54 14.06 -8.69
N LEU A 134 1.89 14.65 -9.84
CA LEU A 134 3.25 15.07 -10.17
C LEU A 134 3.30 16.60 -10.08
N ARG A 135 4.06 17.12 -9.11
CA ARG A 135 4.16 18.54 -8.82
C ARG A 135 5.55 19.07 -9.17
N ASP A 136 5.61 20.19 -9.89
CA ASP A 136 6.87 20.87 -10.21
C ASP A 136 7.37 21.73 -9.03
N ASP A 137 7.57 21.11 -7.87
CA ASP A 137 7.98 21.75 -6.61
C ASP A 137 9.48 21.60 -6.32
N GLY A 138 10.26 21.14 -7.29
CA GLY A 138 11.68 20.83 -7.10
C GLY A 138 11.96 19.59 -6.24
N GLN A 139 10.95 18.92 -5.68
CA GLN A 139 11.11 17.72 -4.86
C GLN A 139 11.19 16.43 -5.71
N GLY A 140 11.20 16.58 -7.04
CA GLY A 140 11.52 15.54 -8.01
C GLY A 140 10.33 14.70 -8.50
N SER A 141 9.09 15.00 -8.08
CA SER A 141 7.91 14.28 -8.56
C SER A 141 7.64 14.53 -10.04
N TRP A 142 8.08 15.68 -10.57
CA TRP A 142 7.91 16.08 -11.96
C TRP A 142 8.81 15.33 -12.96
N ARG A 143 10.04 14.95 -12.58
CA ARG A 143 11.05 14.40 -13.48
C ARG A 143 11.31 12.92 -13.18
N ARG A 144 10.76 12.02 -13.99
CA ARG A 144 11.21 10.62 -14.10
C ARG A 144 11.94 10.45 -15.43
N LYS A 145 13.22 10.08 -15.38
CA LYS A 145 13.94 9.53 -16.55
C LYS A 145 13.39 8.14 -16.85
#